data_AF-A0A0C1Y772-F1
#
_entry.id   AF-A0A0C1Y772-F1
#
_cell.length_a   1.000
_cell.length_b   1.000
_cell.length_c   1.000
_cell.angle_alpha   90.00
_cell.angle_beta   90.00
_cell.angle_gamma   90.00
#
_symmetry.space_group_name_H-M   'P 1'
#
loop_
_entity.id
_entity.type
_entity.pdbx_description
1 polymer ?
#
loop_
_entity_poly.entity_id
_entity_poly.type
_entity_poly.pdbx_seq_one_letter_code
_entity_poly.pdbx_strand_id
1 'polypeptide(L)' 'MSVQEDLTAVRRCLDDLVRTVGRLEQTLAEPGGKELRPQSAGRADDLVSIPDTPYNHALWTDSDDEGLGVRDRRAP' A
#
# COMPACT_ATOMS: atom_id res chain seq x y z
N MET A 1 -15.76 -27.93 -22.80
CA MET A 1 -15.23 -26.59 -23.11
C MET A 1 -14.02 -26.79 -24.00
N SER A 2 -13.92 -26.01 -25.07
CA SER A 2 -12.90 -26.20 -26.10
C SER A 2 -11.67 -25.36 -25.79
N VAL A 3 -10.47 -25.94 -25.96
CA VAL A 3 -9.18 -25.23 -25.81
C VAL A 3 -9.14 -23.95 -26.66
N GLN A 4 -9.84 -23.91 -27.79
CA GLN A 4 -9.92 -22.74 -28.65
C GLN A 4 -10.72 -21.59 -28.01
N GLU A 5 -11.78 -21.91 -27.27
CA GLU A 5 -12.57 -20.93 -26.50
C GLU A 5 -11.71 -20.36 -25.38
N ASP A 6 -10.97 -21.22 -24.67
CA ASP A 6 -10.06 -20.83 -23.59
C ASP A 6 -8.94 -19.91 -24.09
N LEU A 7 -8.30 -20.24 -25.22
CA LEU A 7 -7.28 -19.38 -25.82
C LEU A 7 -7.84 -18.03 -26.26
N THR A 8 -9.07 -18.00 -26.75
CA THR A 8 -9.76 -16.75 -27.13
C THR A 8 -10.06 -15.91 -25.90
N ALA A 9 -10.48 -16.54 -24.80
CA ALA A 9 -10.71 -15.86 -23.52
C ALA A 9 -9.42 -15.30 -22.92
N VAL A 10 -8.33 -16.09 -22.91
CA VAL A 10 -7.01 -15.63 -22.44
C VAL A 10 -6.51 -14.46 -23.27
N ARG A 11 -6.62 -14.53 -24.60
CA ARG A 11 -6.21 -13.43 -25.48
C ARG A 11 -6.96 -12.14 -25.15
N ARG A 12 -8.28 -12.21 -25.00
CA ARG A 12 -9.09 -11.05 -24.62
C ARG A 12 -8.70 -10.50 -23.26
N CYS A 13 -8.47 -11.36 -22.28
CA CYS A 13 -8.02 -10.96 -20.93
C CYS A 13 -6.68 -10.22 -20.98
N LEU A 14 -5.73 -10.72 -21.77
CA LEU A 14 -4.44 -10.04 -21.97
C LEU A 14 -4.60 -8.70 -22.67
N ASP A 15 -5.44 -8.60 -23.69
CA ASP A 15 -5.74 -7.33 -24.37
C ASP A 15 -6.37 -6.30 -23.41
N ASP A 16 -7.27 -6.74 -22.54
CA ASP A 16 -7.88 -5.89 -21.49
C ASP A 16 -6.84 -5.47 -20.44
N LEU A 17 -5.93 -6.35 -20.05
CA LEU A 17 -4.82 -6.05 -19.14
C LEU A 17 -3.89 -4.98 -19.73
N VAL A 18 -3.47 -5.14 -20.98
CA VAL A 18 -2.61 -4.16 -21.67
C VAL A 18 -3.30 -2.78 -21.72
N ARG A 19 -4.60 -2.75 -22.03
CA ARG A 19 -5.37 -1.49 -22.05
C ARG A 19 -5.46 -0.82 -20.67
N THR A 20 -5.68 -1.61 -19.62
CA THR A 20 -5.80 -1.08 -18.25
C THR A 20 -4.48 -0.54 -17.72
N VAL A 21 -3.38 -1.24 -17.97
CA VAL A 21 -2.02 -0.78 -17.61
C VAL A 21 -1.68 0.50 -18.37
N GLY A 22 -1.92 0.57 -19.68
CA GLY A 22 -1.62 1.79 -20.45
C GLY A 22 -2.40 3.02 -19.97
N ARG A 23 -3.64 2.85 -19.51
CA ARG A 23 -4.41 3.93 -18.88
C ARG A 23 -3.83 4.33 -17.51
N LEU A 24 -3.37 3.37 -16.72
CA LEU A 24 -2.73 3.64 -15.43
C LEU A 24 -1.44 4.42 -15.63
N GLU A 25 -0.60 4.01 -16.58
CA GLU A 25 0.64 4.72 -16.93
C GLU A 25 0.35 6.15 -17.39
N GLN A 26 -0.64 6.37 -18.25
CA GLN A 26 -1.07 7.72 -18.65
C GLN A 26 -1.52 8.55 -17.45
N THR A 27 -2.29 7.96 -16.53
CA THR A 27 -2.76 8.64 -15.30
C THR A 27 -1.59 9.03 -14.40
N LEU A 28 -0.53 8.23 -14.37
CA LEU A 28 0.69 8.49 -13.59
C LEU A 28 1.66 9.45 -14.30
N ALA A 29 1.66 9.47 -15.64
CA ALA A 29 2.52 10.31 -16.46
C ALA A 29 2.04 11.77 -16.51
N GLU A 30 0.77 12.05 -16.21
CA GLU A 30 0.28 13.41 -16.04
C GLU A 30 1.02 14.09 -14.86
N PRO A 31 1.80 15.16 -15.10
CA PRO A 31 2.69 15.77 -14.09
C PRO A 31 1.96 16.54 -12.98
N GLY A 32 0.64 16.48 -12.94
CA GLY A 32 -0.19 16.91 -11.82
C GLY A 32 -0.58 15.70 -11.00
N GLY A 33 0.40 15.14 -10.28
CA GLY A 33 0.18 14.04 -9.35
C GLY A 33 -1.08 14.30 -8.56
N LYS A 34 -2.10 13.48 -8.82
CA LYS A 34 -3.16 13.23 -7.85
C LYS A 34 -2.48 12.45 -6.72
N GLU A 35 -1.64 13.16 -5.96
CA GLU A 35 -1.57 12.93 -4.53
C GLU A 35 -3.02 12.65 -4.12
N LEU A 36 -3.20 11.56 -3.42
CA LEU A 36 -4.35 11.35 -2.56
C LEU A 36 -4.33 12.47 -1.52
N ARG A 37 -4.51 13.73 -1.93
CA ARG A 37 -4.68 14.86 -1.04
C ARG A 37 -5.99 14.54 -0.36
N PRO A 38 -6.00 14.26 0.95
CA PRO A 38 -7.25 14.31 1.66
C PRO A 38 -7.79 15.71 1.42
N GLN A 39 -8.95 15.77 0.81
CA GLN A 39 -9.73 16.97 0.58
C GLN A 39 -10.20 17.48 1.94
N SER A 40 -9.27 18.09 2.67
CA SER A 40 -9.51 18.76 3.95
C SER A 40 -8.80 20.11 3.91
N ALA A 41 -9.23 20.96 2.99
CA ALA A 41 -8.87 22.38 2.94
C ALA A 41 -9.37 23.19 4.17
N GLY A 42 -9.87 22.52 5.21
CA GLY A 42 -10.33 23.14 6.47
C GLY A 42 -9.65 22.63 7.73
N ARG A 43 -8.61 21.78 7.66
CA ARG A 43 -7.96 21.21 8.87
C ARG A 43 -6.43 21.28 8.87
N ALA A 44 -5.84 22.06 7.96
CA ALA A 44 -4.39 22.20 7.86
C ALA A 44 -3.75 22.87 9.10
N ASP A 45 -4.53 23.62 9.88
CA ASP A 45 -4.06 24.31 11.09
C ASP A 45 -3.71 23.35 12.25
N ASP A 46 -4.16 22.09 12.21
CA ASP A 46 -3.94 21.11 13.29
C ASP A 46 -2.97 19.98 12.87
N LEU A 47 -2.24 20.18 11.77
CA LEU A 47 -1.24 19.21 11.30
C LEU A 47 0.09 19.45 11.99
N VAL A 48 0.49 18.51 12.84
CA VAL A 48 1.83 18.48 13.43
C VAL A 48 2.81 17.93 12.39
N SER A 49 3.84 18.71 12.06
CA SER A 49 4.91 18.27 11.17
C SER A 49 5.74 17.18 11.84
N ILE A 50 5.75 15.99 11.25
CA ILE A 50 6.60 14.87 11.69
C ILE A 50 8.01 15.12 11.14
N PRO A 51 9.05 15.18 11.99
CA PRO A 51 10.42 15.33 11.52
C PRO A 51 10.89 14.11 10.72
N ASP A 52 11.56 14.33 9.59
CA ASP A 52 12.18 13.26 8.78
C ASP A 52 13.47 12.68 9.41
N THR A 53 13.89 13.21 10.56
CA THR A 53 15.01 12.64 11.31
C THR A 53 14.65 11.26 11.85
N PRO A 54 15.49 10.24 11.60
CA PRO A 54 15.28 8.92 12.17
C PRO A 54 15.17 9.03 13.68
N TYR A 55 14.11 8.45 14.23
CA TYR A 55 13.94 8.35 15.66
C TYR A 55 15.10 7.54 16.28
N ASN A 56 15.47 7.88 17.51
CA ASN A 56 16.59 7.23 18.19
C ASN A 56 16.28 5.77 18.53
N HIS A 57 16.90 4.81 17.82
CA HIS A 57 16.80 3.35 18.01
C HIS A 57 17.10 2.84 19.44
N ALA A 58 17.72 3.64 20.31
CA ALA A 58 17.96 3.27 21.70
C ALA A 58 16.71 3.35 22.60
N LEU A 59 15.64 4.06 22.16
CA LEU A 59 14.42 4.29 22.96
C LEU A 59 13.40 3.13 22.96
N TRP A 60 13.70 2.05 22.23
CA TRP A 60 12.81 0.91 21.94
C TRP A 60 13.62 -0.38 21.78
N THR A 61 14.84 -0.40 22.34
CA THR A 61 15.73 -1.57 22.32
C THR A 61 15.17 -2.75 23.14
N ASP A 62 14.33 -2.46 24.13
CA ASP A 62 13.64 -3.43 25.00
C ASP A 62 12.20 -3.73 24.54
N SER A 63 11.68 -3.03 23.53
CA SER A 63 10.29 -3.19 23.07
C SER A 63 10.02 -4.55 22.40
N ASP A 64 11.05 -5.24 21.92
CA ASP A 64 10.94 -6.61 21.39
C ASP A 64 10.94 -7.70 22.50
N ASP A 65 11.29 -7.34 23.75
CA ASP A 65 11.34 -8.26 24.90
C ASP A 65 9.99 -8.40 25.62
N GLU A 66 8.97 -7.63 25.21
CA GLU A 66 7.56 -7.96 25.47
C GLU A 66 7.11 -9.07 24.51
N GLY A 67 7.81 -10.21 24.59
CA GLY A 67 7.62 -11.36 23.72
C GLY A 67 6.16 -11.81 23.65
N LEU A 68 5.71 -12.05 22.42
CA LEU A 68 4.54 -12.87 22.09
C LEU A 68 4.57 -14.17 22.89
N GLY A 69 3.85 -14.19 24.01
CA GLY A 69 3.63 -15.38 24.83
C GLY A 69 4.91 -15.95 25.44
N VAL A 70 5.15 -15.62 26.71
CA VAL A 70 5.84 -16.52 27.64
C VAL A 70 5.34 -17.96 27.39
N ARG A 71 6.21 -18.81 26.84
CA ARG A 71 5.88 -20.19 26.43
C ARG A 71 5.48 -21.10 27.60
N ASP A 72 5.49 -20.59 28.83
CA ASP A 72 5.23 -21.35 30.07
C ASP A 72 4.22 -20.70 31.04
N ARG A 73 3.33 -19.80 30.59
CA ARG A 73 2.11 -19.51 31.37
C ARG A 73 0.94 -20.29 30.82
N ARG A 74 0.75 -21.52 31.33
CA ARG A 74 -0.55 -22.18 31.27
C ARG A 74 -1.53 -21.33 32.09
N ALA A 75 -2.49 -20.70 31.42
CA ALA A 75 -3.61 -20.05 32.10
C ALA A 75 -4.36 -21.11 32.94
N PRO A 76 -4.74 -20.78 34.19
CA PRO A 76 -5.52 -21.68 35.05
C PRO A 76 -6.92 -21.94 34.51
#